data_AF-A0A1E1WC78-F1
#
_entry.id   AF-A0A1E1WC78-F1
#
_cell.length_a   1.000
_cell.length_b   1.000
_cell.length_c   1.000
_cell.angle_alpha   90.00
_cell.angle_beta   90.00
_cell.angle_gamma   90.00
#
_symmetry.space_group_name_H-M   'P 1'
#
loop_
_entity.id
_entity.type
_entity.pdbx_description
1 polymer ?
#
loop_
_entity_poly.entity_id
_entity_poly.type
_entity_poly.pdbx_seq_one_letter_code
_entity_poly.pdbx_strand_id
1 'polypeptide(L)'
;MEDREKRNIIRPDMIHLLMEAKKGKLTHDEKASADPDAGFATVEESAVGKKEINRVWSDIDLIAQAVLFFVAGFETVSSAMTFLLYELAVNPDVQERLAQEIRETAARNAGKFDYNDIQRMTYMDMVVSEVLRLWPPAVATDRLCVKNYNMGKPNDKATQDFILRKGEGLQIPMWAIHRDPEYFPNPDKFDPERFSEENK
;
A
#
# COMPACT_ATOMS: atom_id res chain seq x y z
N MET A 1 5.71 -24.13 10.00
CA MET A 1 5.43 -23.67 11.37
C MET A 1 5.90 -24.68 12.40
N GLU A 2 5.52 -25.96 12.28
CA GLU A 2 5.97 -27.02 13.21
C GLU A 2 7.50 -27.12 13.41
N ASP A 3 8.30 -27.05 12.34
CA ASP A 3 9.77 -27.11 12.46
C ASP A 3 10.33 -25.93 13.27
N ARG A 4 9.75 -24.73 13.09
CA ARG A 4 10.15 -23.54 13.85
C ARG A 4 9.80 -23.68 15.32
N GLU A 5 8.63 -24.26 15.64
CA GLU A 5 8.21 -24.57 17.00
C GLU A 5 9.12 -25.60 17.67
N LYS A 6 9.34 -26.76 17.02
CA LYS A 6 10.18 -27.83 17.57
C LYS A 6 11.62 -27.38 17.83
N ARG A 7 12.12 -26.44 17.02
CA ARG A 7 13.51 -25.96 17.07
C ARG A 7 13.65 -24.59 17.74
N ASN A 8 12.58 -24.02 18.30
CA ASN A 8 12.55 -22.67 18.89
C ASN A 8 13.15 -21.59 17.97
N ILE A 9 12.88 -21.67 16.66
CA ILE A 9 13.34 -20.69 15.66
C ILE A 9 12.39 -19.49 15.68
N ILE A 10 12.92 -18.34 16.08
CA ILE A 10 12.22 -17.05 16.04
C ILE A 10 12.75 -16.26 14.83
N ARG A 11 11.83 -15.79 13.98
CA ARG A 11 12.12 -14.87 12.88
C ARG A 11 11.01 -13.82 12.85
N PRO A 12 11.31 -12.53 12.83
CA PRO A 12 10.29 -11.49 12.79
C PRO A 12 9.71 -11.38 11.37
N ASP A 13 8.93 -12.38 10.96
CA ASP A 13 8.28 -12.47 9.66
C ASP A 13 6.79 -12.82 9.80
N MET A 14 6.05 -12.76 8.68
CA MET A 14 4.62 -13.07 8.64
C MET A 14 4.29 -14.45 9.23
N ILE A 15 5.14 -15.46 9.00
CA ILE A 15 4.90 -16.81 9.53
C ILE A 15 4.96 -16.79 11.06
N HIS A 16 5.87 -16.02 11.64
CA HIS A 16 5.92 -15.86 13.10
C HIS A 16 4.72 -15.09 13.65
N LEU A 17 4.26 -14.04 12.96
CA LEU A 17 3.02 -13.34 13.33
C LEU A 17 1.81 -14.29 13.33
N LEU A 18 1.69 -15.15 12.32
CA LEU A 18 0.65 -16.18 12.25
C LEU A 18 0.77 -17.21 13.39
N MET A 19 1.98 -17.59 13.78
CA MET A 19 2.23 -18.49 14.92
C MET A 19 1.85 -17.85 16.26
N GLU A 20 2.11 -16.56 16.45
CA GLU A 20 1.68 -15.84 17.66
C GLU A 20 0.16 -15.59 17.65
N ALA A 21 -0.45 -15.35 16.49
CA ALA A 21 -1.90 -15.30 16.33
C ALA A 21 -2.56 -16.64 16.70
N LYS A 22 -1.97 -17.78 16.30
CA LYS A 22 -2.42 -19.13 16.71
C LYS A 22 -2.49 -19.28 18.22
N LYS A 23 -1.49 -18.74 18.93
CA LYS A 23 -1.37 -18.81 20.39
C LYS A 23 -2.24 -17.77 21.12
N GLY A 24 -2.95 -16.91 20.39
CA GLY A 24 -3.69 -15.78 20.97
C GLY A 24 -2.77 -14.74 21.61
N LYS A 25 -1.52 -14.64 21.16
CA LYS A 25 -0.48 -13.75 21.68
C LYS A 25 -0.11 -12.62 20.73
N LEU A 26 -0.84 -12.46 19.63
CA LEU A 26 -0.61 -11.36 18.70
C LEU A 26 -0.96 -10.03 19.40
N THR A 27 0.06 -9.26 19.72
CA THR A 27 -0.08 -7.92 20.29
C THR A 27 -0.04 -6.88 19.18
N HIS A 28 -0.79 -5.79 19.32
CA HIS A 28 -0.57 -4.61 18.51
C HIS A 28 0.75 -3.95 18.92
N ASP A 29 1.52 -3.49 17.95
CA ASP A 29 2.70 -2.68 18.24
C ASP A 29 2.20 -1.29 18.67
N GLU A 30 2.53 -0.87 19.90
CA GLU A 30 2.10 0.44 20.44
C GLU A 30 2.92 1.61 19.88
N LYS A 31 3.75 1.39 18.85
CA LYS A 31 4.56 2.45 18.26
C LYS A 31 3.68 3.45 17.52
N ALA A 32 3.19 4.42 18.28
CA ALA A 32 2.97 5.78 17.82
C ALA A 32 4.36 6.39 17.55
N SER A 33 4.88 6.19 16.35
CA SER A 33 5.97 7.01 15.86
C SER A 33 5.65 7.39 14.45
N ALA A 34 5.37 8.68 14.25
CA ALA A 34 5.69 9.35 13.01
C ALA A 34 7.16 9.04 12.72
N ASP A 35 7.41 7.97 11.98
CA ASP A 35 8.74 7.63 11.53
C ASP A 35 9.11 8.70 10.50
N PRO A 36 10.10 9.57 10.79
CA PRO A 36 10.48 10.61 9.85
C PRO A 36 11.03 10.03 8.54
N ASP A 37 11.39 8.74 8.53
CA ASP A 37 11.84 8.01 7.34
C ASP A 37 10.67 7.21 6.68
N ALA A 38 9.42 7.33 7.13
CA ALA A 38 8.28 6.67 6.48
C ALA A 38 7.95 7.35 5.14
N GLY A 39 8.03 6.59 4.03
CA GLY A 39 7.65 7.06 2.70
C GLY A 39 6.15 7.40 2.59
N PHE A 40 5.76 8.11 1.54
CA PHE A 40 4.39 8.61 1.33
C PHE A 40 3.32 7.50 1.35
N ALA A 41 3.67 6.30 0.91
CA ALA A 41 2.78 5.15 0.88
C ALA A 41 2.61 4.45 2.26
N THR A 42 3.31 4.89 3.30
CA THR A 42 3.25 4.26 4.63
C THR A 42 1.97 4.69 5.35
N VAL A 43 1.10 3.73 5.66
CA VAL A 43 -0.21 4.00 6.27
C VAL A 43 -0.11 3.95 7.79
N GLU A 44 -0.61 4.99 8.46
CA GLU A 44 -0.81 4.96 9.91
C GLU A 44 -1.98 4.04 10.29
N GLU A 45 -1.75 3.14 11.25
CA GLU A 45 -2.78 2.20 11.69
C GLU A 45 -3.91 2.95 12.42
N SER A 46 -5.13 2.90 11.86
CA SER A 46 -6.29 3.53 12.50
C SER A 46 -6.68 2.82 13.79
N ALA A 47 -6.93 3.59 14.85
CA ALA A 47 -7.53 3.07 16.08
C ALA A 47 -9.04 2.75 15.93
N VAL A 48 -9.68 3.20 14.84
CA VAL A 48 -11.12 3.04 14.63
C VAL A 48 -11.44 1.57 14.36
N GLY A 49 -12.23 0.95 15.24
CA GLY A 49 -12.64 -0.44 15.10
C GLY A 49 -11.67 -1.47 15.67
N LYS A 50 -10.60 -1.04 16.37
CA LYS A 50 -9.76 -1.94 17.17
C LYS A 50 -10.65 -2.67 18.19
N LYS A 51 -10.72 -3.99 18.07
CA LYS A 51 -11.36 -4.89 19.03
C LYS A 51 -10.32 -5.89 19.50
N GLU A 52 -10.30 -6.20 20.79
CA GLU A 52 -9.59 -7.38 21.27
C GLU A 52 -10.23 -8.63 20.69
N ILE A 53 -9.55 -9.27 19.74
CA ILE A 53 -9.99 -10.52 19.13
C ILE A 53 -9.27 -11.66 19.85
N ASN A 54 -9.91 -12.22 20.88
CA ASN A 54 -9.46 -13.45 21.56
C ASN A 54 -9.81 -14.72 20.75
N ARG A 55 -9.53 -14.71 19.45
CA ARG A 55 -9.76 -15.86 18.57
C ARG A 55 -8.53 -16.75 18.58
N VAL A 56 -8.71 -18.01 18.93
CA VAL A 56 -7.71 -19.05 18.66
C VAL A 56 -7.83 -19.45 17.19
N TRP A 57 -6.74 -19.37 16.45
CA TRP A 57 -6.72 -19.71 15.02
C TRP A 57 -6.44 -21.19 14.84
N SER A 58 -7.22 -21.86 13.97
CA SER A 58 -6.94 -23.24 13.58
C SER A 58 -5.81 -23.29 12.55
N ASP A 59 -5.19 -24.46 12.36
CA ASP A 59 -4.18 -24.64 11.32
C ASP A 59 -4.73 -24.37 9.91
N ILE A 60 -6.01 -24.70 9.67
CA ILE A 60 -6.69 -24.39 8.40
C ILE A 60 -6.81 -22.87 8.20
N ASP A 61 -7.15 -22.12 9.26
CA ASP A 61 -7.23 -20.66 9.18
C ASP A 61 -5.87 -20.05 8.82
N LEU A 62 -4.78 -20.54 9.44
CA LEU A 62 -3.43 -20.04 9.15
C LEU A 62 -2.97 -20.35 7.74
N ILE A 63 -3.27 -21.56 7.24
CA ILE A 63 -2.98 -21.94 5.85
C ILE A 63 -3.77 -21.05 4.90
N ALA A 64 -5.06 -20.81 5.16
CA ALA A 64 -5.89 -19.94 4.35
C ALA A 64 -5.34 -18.50 4.30
N GLN A 65 -4.89 -17.96 5.44
CA GLN A 65 -4.24 -16.64 5.47
C GLN A 65 -2.92 -16.63 4.70
N ALA A 66 -2.07 -17.65 4.87
CA ALA A 66 -0.80 -17.72 4.14
C ALA A 66 -1.01 -17.76 2.62
N VAL A 67 -2.02 -18.51 2.15
CA VAL A 67 -2.40 -18.52 0.72
C VAL A 67 -2.92 -17.16 0.28
N LEU A 68 -3.77 -16.50 1.07
CA LEU A 68 -4.30 -15.19 0.75
C LEU A 68 -3.19 -14.14 0.65
N PHE A 69 -2.26 -14.09 1.60
CA PHE A 69 -1.11 -13.18 1.57
C PHE A 69 -0.22 -13.45 0.36
N PHE A 70 -0.02 -14.72 -0.01
CA PHE A 70 0.74 -15.07 -1.21
C PHE A 70 0.08 -14.53 -2.47
N VAL A 71 -1.22 -14.80 -2.68
CA VAL A 71 -1.93 -14.35 -3.88
C VAL A 71 -2.03 -12.81 -3.92
N ALA A 72 -2.55 -12.20 -2.85
CA ALA A 72 -2.77 -10.76 -2.79
C ALA A 72 -1.46 -9.96 -2.85
N GLY A 73 -0.37 -10.47 -2.26
CA GLY A 73 0.94 -9.84 -2.28
C GLY A 73 1.73 -10.09 -3.57
N PHE A 74 1.48 -11.21 -4.28
CA PHE A 74 2.22 -11.55 -5.49
C PHE A 74 1.69 -10.83 -6.72
N GLU A 75 0.39 -10.93 -7.00
CA GLU A 75 -0.19 -10.40 -8.24
C GLU A 75 -0.09 -8.87 -8.32
N THR A 76 -0.33 -8.19 -7.19
CA THR A 76 -0.26 -6.72 -7.10
C THR A 76 1.16 -6.20 -7.34
N VAL A 77 2.14 -6.77 -6.64
CA VAL A 77 3.55 -6.34 -6.74
C VAL A 77 4.15 -6.72 -8.10
N SER A 78 3.85 -7.90 -8.63
CA SER A 78 4.33 -8.30 -9.97
C SER A 78 3.75 -7.41 -11.08
N SER A 79 2.48 -7.02 -10.99
CA SER A 79 1.87 -6.06 -11.92
C SER A 79 2.54 -4.69 -11.81
N ALA A 80 2.71 -4.16 -10.60
CA ALA A 80 3.38 -2.88 -10.38
C ALA A 80 4.82 -2.88 -10.91
N MET A 81 5.61 -3.93 -10.63
CA MET A 81 6.97 -4.06 -11.16
C MET A 81 7.01 -4.15 -12.68
N THR A 82 6.04 -4.84 -13.30
CA THR A 82 5.96 -4.96 -14.76
C THR A 82 5.77 -3.60 -15.42
N PHE A 83 4.81 -2.81 -14.92
CA PHE A 83 4.56 -1.47 -15.44
C PHE A 83 5.67 -0.49 -15.09
N LEU A 84 6.31 -0.60 -13.91
CA LEU A 84 7.50 0.17 -13.58
C LEU A 84 8.62 -0.06 -14.60
N LEU A 85 8.93 -1.32 -14.91
CA LEU A 85 9.97 -1.63 -15.90
C LEU A 85 9.61 -1.12 -17.31
N TYR A 86 8.32 -1.19 -17.68
CA TYR A 86 7.83 -0.60 -18.92
C TYR A 86 8.03 0.92 -18.96
N GLU A 87 7.60 1.64 -17.92
CA GLU A 87 7.72 3.10 -17.83
C GLU A 87 9.18 3.55 -17.82
N LEU A 88 10.06 2.85 -17.10
CA LEU A 88 11.49 3.15 -17.12
C LEU A 88 12.11 2.91 -18.51
N ALA A 89 11.64 1.91 -19.26
CA ALA A 89 12.16 1.63 -20.60
C ALA A 89 11.74 2.69 -21.64
N VAL A 90 10.56 3.30 -21.48
CA VAL A 90 10.04 4.34 -22.40
C VAL A 90 10.35 5.77 -21.94
N ASN A 91 10.82 5.97 -20.71
CA ASN A 91 11.28 7.26 -20.15
C ASN A 91 12.75 7.18 -19.69
N PRO A 92 13.74 7.22 -20.61
CA PRO A 92 15.16 7.02 -20.29
C PRO A 92 15.75 8.07 -19.33
N ASP A 93 15.22 9.28 -19.32
CA ASP A 93 15.61 10.36 -18.42
C ASP A 93 15.26 10.04 -16.97
N VAL A 94 14.05 9.51 -16.73
CA VAL A 94 13.62 9.03 -15.41
C VAL A 94 14.47 7.83 -14.98
N GLN A 95 14.73 6.90 -15.90
CA GLN A 95 15.58 5.75 -15.63
C GLN A 95 17.00 6.15 -15.21
N GLU A 96 17.64 7.06 -15.94
CA GLU A 96 19.00 7.49 -15.64
C GLU A 96 19.07 8.22 -14.29
N ARG A 97 18.09 9.08 -13.99
CA ARG A 97 18.01 9.78 -12.71
C ARG A 97 17.80 8.82 -11.54
N LEU A 98 16.93 7.83 -11.68
CA LEU A 98 16.76 6.79 -10.66
C LEU A 98 18.03 5.96 -10.48
N ALA A 99 18.67 5.55 -11.57
CA ALA A 99 19.93 4.82 -11.53
C ALA A 99 21.07 5.65 -10.90
N GLN A 100 21.04 6.97 -11.05
CA GLN A 100 21.97 7.88 -10.38
C GLN A 100 21.76 7.86 -8.85
N GLU A 101 20.53 8.03 -8.37
CA GLU A 101 20.23 7.99 -6.93
C GLU A 101 20.63 6.64 -6.29
N ILE A 102 20.37 5.52 -6.99
CA ILE A 102 20.77 4.19 -6.54
C ILE A 102 22.30 4.08 -6.46
N ARG A 103 23.03 4.57 -7.47
CA ARG A 103 24.50 4.55 -7.48
C ARG A 103 25.10 5.40 -6.37
N GLU A 104 24.54 6.59 -6.13
CA GLU A 104 24.97 7.49 -5.05
C GLU A 104 24.73 6.86 -3.67
N THR A 105 23.59 6.21 -3.48
CA THR A 105 23.27 5.49 -2.24
C THR A 105 24.19 4.28 -2.03
N ALA A 106 24.43 3.48 -3.09
CA ALA A 106 25.39 2.38 -3.04
C ALA A 106 26.81 2.86 -2.68
N ALA A 107 27.26 3.99 -3.24
CA ALA A 107 28.58 4.55 -2.97
C ALA A 107 28.71 5.00 -1.50
N ARG A 108 27.66 5.59 -0.91
CA ARG A 108 27.63 5.98 0.51
C ARG A 108 27.71 4.79 1.46
N ASN A 109 27.12 3.66 1.08
CA ASN A 109 26.95 2.50 1.96
C ASN A 109 27.87 1.32 1.62
N ALA A 110 28.96 1.58 0.89
CA ALA A 110 29.93 0.55 0.46
C ALA A 110 29.26 -0.65 -0.26
N GLY A 111 28.22 -0.37 -1.05
CA GLY A 111 27.47 -1.36 -1.83
C GLY A 111 26.47 -2.21 -1.03
N LYS A 112 26.25 -1.90 0.26
CA LYS A 112 25.23 -2.56 1.09
C LYS A 112 24.00 -1.67 1.20
N PHE A 113 22.82 -2.29 1.22
CA PHE A 113 21.56 -1.61 1.46
C PHE A 113 20.91 -2.24 2.67
N ASP A 114 20.49 -1.40 3.62
CA ASP A 114 19.52 -1.77 4.63
C ASP A 114 18.13 -1.18 4.31
N TYR A 115 17.16 -1.43 5.19
CA TYR A 115 15.78 -0.96 5.01
C TYR A 115 15.70 0.58 5.00
N ASN A 116 16.46 1.25 5.88
CA ASN A 116 16.41 2.70 6.02
C ASN A 116 17.07 3.38 4.82
N ASP A 117 18.12 2.78 4.27
CA ASP A 117 18.73 3.26 3.04
C ASP A 117 17.74 3.31 1.88
N ILE A 118 16.87 2.29 1.77
CA ILE A 118 15.84 2.22 0.74
C ILE A 118 14.76 3.27 0.97
N GLN A 119 14.29 3.41 2.22
CA GLN A 119 13.27 4.41 2.57
C GLN A 119 13.74 5.85 2.30
N ARG A 120 15.05 6.12 2.37
CA ARG A 120 15.63 7.45 2.13
C ARG A 120 15.84 7.80 0.66
N MET A 121 15.64 6.86 -0.26
CA MET A 121 15.71 7.13 -1.70
C MET A 121 14.44 7.86 -2.13
N THR A 122 14.50 9.18 -2.11
CA THR A 122 13.35 10.06 -2.34
C THR A 122 12.83 9.92 -3.76
N TYR A 123 13.72 9.86 -4.75
CA TYR A 123 13.31 9.74 -6.14
C TYR A 123 12.76 8.34 -6.45
N MET A 124 13.28 7.29 -5.82
CA MET A 124 12.66 5.96 -5.84
C MET A 124 11.21 5.99 -5.32
N ASP A 125 10.94 6.64 -4.18
CA ASP A 125 9.57 6.79 -3.63
C ASP A 125 8.64 7.51 -4.63
N MET A 126 9.14 8.57 -5.27
CA MET A 126 8.41 9.32 -6.31
C MET A 126 8.07 8.44 -7.52
N VAL A 127 9.05 7.66 -8.01
CA VAL A 127 8.88 6.75 -9.15
C VAL A 127 7.85 5.66 -8.83
N VAL A 128 7.95 5.03 -7.65
CA VAL A 128 7.00 3.99 -7.23
C VAL A 128 5.60 4.58 -7.07
N SER A 129 5.48 5.76 -6.47
CA SER A 129 4.20 6.47 -6.31
C SER A 129 3.55 6.79 -7.65
N GLU A 130 4.32 7.27 -8.62
CA GLU A 130 3.81 7.58 -9.96
C GLU A 130 3.40 6.32 -10.74
N VAL A 131 4.13 5.20 -10.59
CA VAL A 131 3.69 3.92 -11.16
C VAL A 131 2.39 3.45 -10.55
N LEU A 132 2.21 3.58 -9.23
CA LEU A 132 0.96 3.19 -8.57
C LEU A 132 -0.21 4.13 -8.91
N ARG A 133 0.07 5.41 -9.19
CA ARG A 133 -0.93 6.35 -9.70
C ARG A 133 -1.37 5.94 -11.11
N LEU A 134 -0.41 5.79 -12.02
CA LEU A 134 -0.68 5.55 -13.44
C LEU A 134 -1.14 4.09 -13.68
N TRP A 135 -0.60 3.11 -12.97
CA TRP A 135 -0.90 1.70 -13.15
C TRP A 135 -1.31 1.03 -11.83
N PRO A 136 -2.44 1.46 -11.21
CA PRO A 136 -2.87 0.91 -9.94
C PRO A 136 -3.29 -0.56 -10.13
N PRO A 137 -2.70 -1.52 -9.39
CA PRO A 137 -3.10 -2.92 -9.50
C PRO A 137 -4.58 -3.15 -9.16
N ALA A 138 -5.13 -2.34 -8.24
CA ALA A 138 -6.55 -2.29 -7.94
C ALA A 138 -7.16 -1.04 -8.62
N VAL A 139 -7.97 -1.24 -9.66
CA VAL A 139 -8.56 -0.14 -10.43
C VAL A 139 -9.77 0.51 -9.78
N ALA A 140 -10.44 -0.21 -8.86
CA ALA A 140 -11.56 0.28 -8.07
C ALA A 140 -11.67 -0.49 -6.75
N THR A 141 -12.34 0.09 -5.76
CA THR A 141 -12.76 -0.61 -4.53
C THR A 141 -14.25 -0.44 -4.32
N ASP A 142 -14.91 -1.42 -3.71
CA ASP A 142 -16.35 -1.43 -3.50
C ASP A 142 -16.74 -1.57 -2.03
N ARG A 143 -17.94 -1.11 -1.69
CA ARG A 143 -18.59 -1.31 -0.38
C ARG A 143 -20.05 -1.64 -0.59
N LEU A 144 -20.60 -2.55 0.22
CA LEU A 144 -22.03 -2.78 0.31
C LEU A 144 -22.63 -1.96 1.44
N CYS A 145 -23.65 -1.16 1.13
CA CYS A 145 -24.36 -0.37 2.12
C CYS A 145 -25.20 -1.27 3.03
N VAL A 146 -24.80 -1.44 4.29
CA VAL A 146 -25.51 -2.31 5.26
C VAL A 146 -26.66 -1.60 6.00
N LYS A 147 -26.69 -0.27 5.95
CA LYS A 147 -27.72 0.59 6.57
C LYS A 147 -27.85 1.87 5.75
N ASN A 148 -29.06 2.41 5.62
CA ASN A 148 -29.26 3.69 4.96
C ASN A 148 -28.30 4.74 5.55
N TYR A 149 -27.54 5.40 4.68
CA TYR A 149 -26.53 6.36 5.06
C TYR A 149 -26.72 7.64 4.25
N ASN A 150 -26.97 8.74 4.95
CA ASN A 150 -27.08 10.05 4.31
C ASN A 150 -25.66 10.63 4.16
N MET A 151 -25.18 10.74 2.92
CA MET A 151 -23.88 11.35 2.58
C MET A 151 -23.95 12.89 2.57
N GLY A 152 -25.13 13.46 2.81
CA GLY A 152 -25.39 14.90 2.70
C GLY A 152 -25.51 15.34 1.25
N LYS A 153 -25.28 16.62 0.99
CA LYS A 153 -25.33 17.20 -0.35
C LYS A 153 -24.08 16.81 -1.14
N PRO A 154 -24.20 16.25 -2.36
CA PRO A 154 -23.05 15.81 -3.15
C PRO A 154 -22.20 16.97 -3.69
N ASN A 155 -22.74 18.18 -3.75
CA ASN A 155 -22.03 19.42 -4.10
C ASN A 155 -22.88 20.64 -3.74
N ASP A 156 -22.30 21.84 -3.84
CA ASP A 156 -22.95 23.11 -3.49
C ASP A 156 -24.23 23.41 -4.27
N LYS A 157 -24.39 22.81 -5.46
CA LYS A 157 -25.55 23.03 -6.34
C LYS A 157 -26.70 22.06 -6.03
N ALA A 158 -26.47 21.04 -5.20
CA ALA A 158 -27.46 20.01 -4.94
C ALA A 158 -28.64 20.53 -4.08
N THR A 159 -29.85 20.28 -4.56
CA THR A 159 -31.10 20.61 -3.86
C THR A 159 -31.60 19.49 -2.95
N GLN A 160 -31.03 18.29 -3.07
CA GLN A 160 -31.39 17.11 -2.29
C GLN A 160 -30.14 16.39 -1.78
N ASP A 161 -30.31 15.70 -0.66
CA ASP A 161 -29.28 14.86 -0.07
C ASP A 161 -29.08 13.56 -0.88
N PHE A 162 -27.84 13.12 -0.97
CA PHE A 162 -27.48 11.82 -1.53
C PHE A 162 -27.57 10.75 -0.43
N ILE A 163 -28.59 9.90 -0.53
CA ILE A 163 -28.84 8.81 0.42
C ILE A 163 -28.42 7.49 -0.22
N LEU A 164 -27.36 6.88 0.32
CA LEU A 164 -27.01 5.49 0.03
C LEU A 164 -27.97 4.58 0.79
N ARG A 165 -28.73 3.76 0.07
CA ARG A 165 -29.73 2.88 0.65
C ARG A 165 -29.13 1.52 0.98
N LYS A 166 -29.66 0.90 2.03
CA LYS A 166 -29.30 -0.48 2.39
C LYS A 166 -29.47 -1.40 1.18
N GLY A 167 -28.43 -2.16 0.88
CA GLY A 167 -28.36 -3.07 -0.26
C GLY A 167 -27.72 -2.47 -1.51
N GLU A 168 -27.50 -1.16 -1.57
CA GLU A 168 -26.78 -0.53 -2.68
C GLU A 168 -25.27 -0.78 -2.57
N GLY A 169 -24.64 -1.05 -3.71
CA GLY A 169 -23.19 -1.09 -3.86
C GLY A 169 -22.64 0.29 -4.16
N LEU A 170 -21.58 0.68 -3.46
CA LEU A 170 -20.77 1.85 -3.75
C LEU A 170 -19.48 1.37 -4.41
N GLN A 171 -19.12 1.93 -5.55
CA GLN A 171 -17.85 1.69 -6.22
C GLN A 171 -17.05 2.99 -6.27
N ILE A 172 -15.78 2.93 -5.89
CA ILE A 172 -14.84 4.06 -5.90
C ILE A 172 -13.84 3.81 -7.04
N PRO A 173 -13.89 4.58 -8.14
CA PRO A 173 -13.11 4.32 -9.34
C PRO A 173 -11.71 4.95 -9.25
N MET A 174 -10.80 4.29 -8.53
CA MET A 174 -9.42 4.79 -8.30
C MET A 174 -8.68 5.12 -9.60
N TRP A 175 -8.72 4.23 -10.60
CA TRP A 175 -8.04 4.42 -11.88
C TRP A 175 -8.51 5.68 -12.62
N ALA A 176 -9.80 5.99 -12.55
CA ALA A 176 -10.37 7.18 -13.20
C ALA A 176 -9.97 8.45 -12.45
N ILE A 177 -10.05 8.44 -11.11
CA ILE A 177 -9.63 9.58 -10.27
C ILE A 177 -8.15 9.89 -10.49
N HIS A 178 -7.30 8.86 -10.53
CA HIS A 178 -5.87 9.00 -10.79
C HIS A 178 -5.54 9.58 -12.17
N ARG A 179 -6.50 9.56 -13.11
CA ARG A 179 -6.37 10.10 -14.47
C ARG A 179 -7.21 11.34 -14.72
N ASP A 180 -7.84 11.89 -13.69
CA ASP A 180 -8.62 13.09 -13.86
C ASP A 180 -7.67 14.30 -14.01
N PRO A 181 -7.72 15.05 -15.13
CA PRO A 181 -6.88 16.23 -15.32
C PRO A 181 -7.17 17.35 -14.31
N GLU A 182 -8.32 17.32 -13.62
CA GLU A 182 -8.62 18.24 -12.51
C GLU A 182 -7.67 18.03 -11.33
N TYR A 183 -7.31 16.78 -11.05
CA TYR A 183 -6.41 16.42 -9.95
C TYR A 183 -4.96 16.20 -10.41
N PHE A 184 -4.76 15.71 -11.64
CA PHE A 184 -3.45 15.37 -12.19
C PHE A 184 -3.26 15.98 -13.59
N PRO A 185 -2.67 17.17 -13.72
CA PRO A 185 -2.44 17.82 -15.02
C PRO A 185 -1.61 16.95 -15.96
N ASN A 186 -2.01 16.78 -17.22
CA ASN A 186 -1.43 15.80 -18.16
C ASN A 186 -1.40 14.37 -17.58
N PRO A 187 -2.57 13.80 -17.22
CA PRO A 187 -2.68 12.63 -16.36
C PRO A 187 -2.04 11.36 -16.92
N ASP A 188 -1.92 11.24 -18.23
CA ASP A 188 -1.34 10.09 -18.92
C ASP A 188 0.19 10.16 -19.06
N LYS A 189 0.81 11.30 -18.70
CA LYS A 189 2.27 11.44 -18.68
C LYS A 189 2.81 10.84 -17.38
N PHE A 190 3.76 9.91 -17.51
CA PHE A 190 4.58 9.42 -16.41
C PHE A 190 5.52 10.52 -15.93
N ASP A 191 5.24 11.09 -14.76
CA ASP A 191 5.96 12.22 -14.20
C ASP A 191 6.19 12.04 -12.68
N PRO A 192 7.32 11.44 -12.28
CA PRO A 192 7.62 11.24 -10.85
C PRO A 192 7.60 12.52 -10.02
N GLU A 193 7.88 13.69 -10.62
CA GLU A 193 7.90 14.99 -9.92
C GLU A 193 6.55 15.38 -9.31
N ARG A 194 5.45 14.76 -9.73
CA ARG A 194 4.14 14.93 -9.09
C ARG A 194 4.14 14.59 -7.60
N PHE A 195 5.04 13.69 -7.20
CA PHE A 195 5.18 13.26 -5.81
C PHE A 195 6.41 13.88 -5.14
N SER A 196 6.93 15.01 -5.65
CA SER A 196 7.94 15.78 -4.93
C SER A 196 7.34 16.37 -3.64
N GLU A 197 8.19 16.71 -2.68
CA GLU A 197 7.75 17.31 -1.42
C GLU A 197 6.98 18.63 -1.61
N GLU A 198 7.23 19.39 -2.69
CA GLU A 198 6.45 20.60 -2.97
C GLU A 198 5.06 20.33 -3.55
N ASN A 199 4.84 19.15 -4.12
CA ASN A 199 3.61 18.76 -4.82
C ASN A 199 2.75 17.75 -4.02
N LYS A 200 3.28 17.21 -2.91
CA LYS A 200 2.58 16.33 -1.96
C LYS A 200 1.57 17.10 -1.09
#